data_AF-A0A081N6K3-F1
#
_entry.id   AF-A0A081N6K3-F1
#
_cell.length_a   1.000
_cell.length_b   1.000
_cell.length_c   1.000
_cell.angle_alpha   90.00
_cell.angle_beta   90.00
_cell.angle_gamma   90.00
#
_symmetry.space_group_name_H-M   'P 1'
#
loop_
_entity.id
_entity.type
_entity.pdbx_description
1 polymer ?
#
loop_
_entity_poly.entity_id
_entity_poly.type
_entity_poly.pdbx_seq_one_letter_code
_entity_poly.pdbx_strand_id
1 'polypeptide(L)'
;MFKPGKSFLDNTMVGYDKSLIVQNNFGGAFYELVEYEPGLARVDVRDDYSDCDTIWENYTVSSQTPPRLSTGDGHVYQYSRKMGTPEDVHAWYLSAHDFETGAVSSELFVASGERADNPMLSIDFMPENVMVSGVRNGILILSDSSVQK
;
A
#
# COMPACT_ATOMS: atom_id res chain seq x y z
N MET A 1 11.91 8.20 4.83
CA MET A 1 10.65 7.53 5.20
C MET A 1 10.58 7.36 6.71
N PHE A 2 11.64 6.84 7.34
CA PHE A 2 11.74 6.61 8.77
C PHE A 2 12.41 7.78 9.52
N LYS A 3 11.65 8.84 9.81
CA LYS A 3 12.16 9.91 10.69
C LYS A 3 12.50 9.32 12.07
N PRO A 4 13.49 9.87 12.79
CA PRO A 4 13.81 9.42 14.16
C PRO A 4 12.55 9.34 15.03
N GLY A 5 12.30 8.18 15.64
CA GLY A 5 11.13 7.94 16.50
C GLY A 5 9.78 7.78 15.78
N LYS A 6 9.77 7.81 14.44
CA LYS A 6 8.57 7.60 13.60
C LYS A 6 8.73 6.42 12.65
N SER A 7 9.50 5.41 13.06
CA SER A 7 9.54 4.10 12.41
C SER A 7 8.64 3.17 13.20
N PHE A 8 7.82 2.38 12.51
CA PHE A 8 7.06 1.30 13.14
C PHE A 8 7.53 -0.04 12.58
N LEU A 9 7.18 -1.12 13.27
CA LEU A 9 7.46 -2.47 12.77
C LEU A 9 6.69 -2.61 11.45
N ASP A 10 7.45 -2.61 10.35
CA ASP A 10 6.89 -2.94 9.04
C ASP A 10 6.22 -4.31 9.20
N ASN A 11 4.89 -4.35 9.06
CA ASN A 11 4.18 -5.61 9.27
C ASN A 11 4.45 -6.57 8.11
N THR A 12 4.89 -6.06 6.95
CA THR A 12 5.20 -6.84 5.75
C THR A 12 6.02 -6.02 4.76
N MET A 13 7.25 -6.47 4.52
CA MET A 13 8.10 -6.01 3.42
C MET A 13 7.86 -6.88 2.18
N VAL A 14 7.97 -6.28 0.98
CA VAL A 14 7.96 -7.03 -0.28
C VAL A 14 9.40 -7.15 -0.81
N GLY A 15 9.86 -8.37 -1.04
CA GLY A 15 11.14 -8.65 -1.68
C GLY A 15 10.96 -9.09 -3.14
N TYR A 16 11.77 -8.55 -4.03
CA TYR A 16 11.85 -8.96 -5.44
C TYR A 16 13.27 -8.81 -5.96
N ASP A 17 13.88 -9.92 -6.37
CA ASP A 17 15.31 -9.99 -6.67
C ASP A 17 16.17 -9.44 -5.50
N LYS A 18 16.95 -8.38 -5.72
CA LYS A 18 17.71 -7.68 -4.68
C LYS A 18 17.02 -6.41 -4.20
N SER A 19 15.78 -6.18 -4.57
CA SER A 19 14.99 -5.01 -4.15
C SER A 19 14.06 -5.36 -3.01
N LEU A 20 13.94 -4.41 -2.10
CA LEU A 20 13.05 -4.42 -0.96
C LEU A 20 12.12 -3.21 -1.06
N ILE A 21 10.81 -3.45 -1.01
CA ILE A 21 9.81 -2.42 -0.83
C ILE A 21 9.36 -2.44 0.62
N VAL A 22 9.59 -1.31 1.28
CA VAL A 22 9.31 -1.10 2.70
C VAL A 22 8.25 -0.01 2.84
N GLN A 23 7.34 -0.20 3.80
CA GLN A 23 6.23 0.71 4.05
C GLN A 23 6.39 1.38 5.40
N ASN A 24 6.02 2.65 5.50
CA ASN A 24 5.79 3.29 6.77
C ASN A 24 4.32 3.16 7.16
N ASN A 25 4.05 2.39 8.21
CA ASN A 25 2.73 2.25 8.83
C ASN A 25 2.69 2.90 10.24
N PHE A 26 3.65 3.77 10.57
CA PHE A 26 3.71 4.42 11.87
C PHE A 26 2.45 5.21 12.22
N GLY A 27 2.01 5.08 13.48
CA GLY A 27 0.78 5.70 13.98
C GLY A 27 -0.48 4.87 13.72
N GLY A 28 -0.37 3.73 13.03
CA GLY A 28 -1.48 2.82 12.82
C GLY A 28 -2.06 2.23 14.11
N ALA A 29 -3.38 2.06 14.15
CA ALA A 29 -4.10 1.38 15.22
C ALA A 29 -5.03 0.30 14.66
N PHE A 30 -5.01 -0.90 15.24
CA PHE A 30 -5.81 -2.01 14.72
C PHE A 30 -7.31 -1.83 14.97
N TYR A 31 -7.70 -1.27 16.13
CA TYR A 31 -9.12 -1.16 16.53
C TYR A 31 -9.75 0.22 16.28
N GLU A 32 -8.94 1.23 15.95
CA GLU A 32 -9.36 2.61 15.78
C GLU A 32 -9.01 3.11 14.40
N LEU A 33 -9.88 3.92 13.79
CA LEU A 33 -9.56 4.62 12.57
C LEU A 33 -8.84 5.91 12.90
N VAL A 34 -7.53 5.90 12.70
CA VAL A 34 -6.65 7.05 12.94
C VAL A 34 -6.00 7.49 11.63
N GLU A 35 -5.57 8.75 11.57
CA GLU A 35 -4.60 9.14 10.56
C GLU A 35 -3.22 8.60 10.92
N TYR A 36 -2.49 8.14 9.91
CA TYR A 36 -1.17 7.55 10.05
C TYR A 36 -0.23 8.14 9.00
N GLU A 37 1.07 8.07 9.29
CA GLU A 37 2.09 8.70 8.45
C GLU A 37 2.19 7.98 7.11
N PRO A 38 2.32 8.71 5.99
CA PRO A 38 2.59 8.09 4.70
C PRO A 38 4.03 7.60 4.61
N GLY A 39 4.29 6.75 3.63
CA GLY A 39 5.63 6.32 3.30
C GLY A 39 5.69 5.00 2.55
N LEU A 40 6.37 5.01 1.42
CA LEU A 40 6.84 3.83 0.70
C LEU A 40 8.27 4.09 0.24
N ALA A 41 9.14 3.10 0.31
CA ALA A 41 10.49 3.22 -0.23
C ALA A 41 10.94 1.93 -0.91
N ARG A 42 11.78 2.09 -1.92
CA ARG A 42 12.57 1.00 -2.50
C ARG A 42 14.01 1.10 -2.04
N VAL A 43 14.51 -0.02 -1.56
CA VAL A 43 15.89 -0.20 -1.14
C VAL A 43 16.45 -1.38 -1.90
N ASP A 44 17.55 -1.20 -2.61
CA ASP A 44 18.23 -2.27 -3.33
C ASP A 44 19.44 -2.74 -2.53
N VAL A 45 19.60 -4.05 -2.39
CA VAL A 45 20.76 -4.70 -1.78
C VAL A 45 21.86 -4.79 -2.82
N ARG A 46 23.08 -4.34 -2.48
CA ARG A 46 24.23 -4.40 -3.39
C ARG A 46 24.55 -5.84 -3.77
N ASP A 47 25.21 -6.00 -4.91
CA ASP A 47 25.44 -7.33 -5.48
C ASP A 47 26.23 -8.28 -4.59
N ASP A 48 27.15 -7.72 -3.81
CA ASP A 48 28.03 -8.40 -2.85
C ASP A 48 27.45 -8.49 -1.43
N TYR A 49 26.20 -8.04 -1.24
CA TYR A 49 25.51 -7.98 0.06
C TYR A 49 26.23 -7.13 1.12
N SER A 50 27.13 -6.23 0.72
CA SER A 50 27.89 -5.39 1.65
C SER A 50 27.05 -4.28 2.27
N ASP A 51 26.00 -3.84 1.57
CA ASP A 51 25.21 -2.67 1.92
C ASP A 51 23.89 -2.64 1.15
N CYS A 52 23.06 -1.63 1.43
CA CYS A 52 21.83 -1.34 0.71
C CYS A 52 21.78 0.14 0.29
N ASP A 53 21.22 0.42 -0.88
CA ASP A 53 21.04 1.75 -1.42
C ASP A 53 19.55 2.10 -1.51
N THR A 54 19.15 3.24 -0.94
CA THR A 54 17.78 3.76 -1.12
C THR A 54 17.64 4.31 -2.53
N ILE A 55 16.76 3.71 -3.32
CA ILE A 55 16.52 4.10 -4.71
C ILE A 55 15.53 5.26 -4.77
N TRP A 56 14.43 5.16 -4.03
CA TRP A 56 13.44 6.22 -3.91
C TRP A 56 12.67 6.12 -2.59
N GLU A 57 12.12 7.25 -2.17
CA GLU A 57 11.16 7.36 -1.09
C GLU A 57 9.97 8.20 -1.58
N ASN A 58 8.76 7.76 -1.28
CA ASN A 58 7.52 8.43 -1.60
C ASN A 58 6.69 8.61 -0.32
N TYR A 59 6.12 9.80 -0.14
CA TYR A 59 5.36 10.19 1.05
C TYR A 59 3.94 10.68 0.72
N THR A 60 3.46 10.42 -0.50
CA THR A 60 2.17 10.94 -0.97
C THR A 60 1.01 10.04 -0.58
N VAL A 61 1.25 8.75 -0.45
CA VAL A 61 0.22 7.74 -0.14
C VAL A 61 0.36 7.27 1.30
N SER A 62 -0.77 7.29 2.00
CA SER A 62 -0.89 6.76 3.36
C SER A 62 -1.65 5.44 3.31
N SER A 63 -1.03 4.38 3.81
CA SER A 63 -1.64 3.05 3.90
C SER A 63 -1.15 2.29 5.15
N GLN A 64 -2.04 1.50 5.75
CA GLN A 64 -1.72 0.51 6.79
C GLN A 64 -1.68 -0.92 6.26
N THR A 65 -2.14 -1.13 5.02
CA THR A 65 -2.21 -2.44 4.40
C THR A 65 -0.87 -2.73 3.72
N PRO A 66 -0.26 -3.90 3.94
CA PRO A 66 0.93 -4.37 3.22
C PRO A 66 0.84 -4.11 1.72
N PRO A 67 1.93 -3.62 1.11
CA PRO A 67 1.95 -3.44 -0.33
C PRO A 67 2.00 -4.79 -1.05
N ARG A 68 1.58 -4.82 -2.31
CA ARG A 68 1.74 -5.96 -3.22
C ARG A 68 2.46 -5.52 -4.49
N LEU A 69 3.55 -6.19 -4.84
CA LEU A 69 4.24 -5.97 -6.12
C LEU A 69 3.63 -6.86 -7.20
N SER A 70 3.34 -6.27 -8.35
CA SER A 70 3.06 -6.96 -9.60
C SER A 70 4.26 -6.83 -10.53
N THR A 71 4.88 -7.96 -10.85
CA THR A 71 6.00 -8.02 -11.80
C THR A 71 5.53 -8.02 -13.25
N GLY A 72 4.23 -8.22 -13.49
CA GLY A 72 3.65 -8.22 -14.83
C GLY A 72 3.44 -6.83 -15.41
N ASP A 73 3.08 -5.86 -14.56
CA ASP A 73 2.85 -4.47 -14.94
C ASP A 73 3.85 -3.47 -14.32
N GLY A 74 4.73 -3.94 -13.43
CA GLY A 74 5.76 -3.10 -12.80
C GLY A 74 5.23 -2.18 -11.70
N HIS A 75 4.10 -2.49 -11.06
CA HIS A 75 3.50 -1.64 -10.03
C HIS A 75 3.52 -2.25 -8.63
N VAL A 76 3.74 -1.38 -7.64
CA VAL A 76 3.47 -1.66 -6.23
C VAL A 76 2.11 -1.09 -5.88
N TYR A 77 1.20 -1.95 -5.44
CA TYR A 77 -0.16 -1.61 -5.06
C TYR A 77 -0.31 -1.42 -3.56
N GLN A 78 -0.99 -0.35 -3.14
CA GLN A 78 -1.38 -0.07 -1.76
C GLN A 78 -2.88 0.20 -1.66
N TYR A 79 -3.54 -0.44 -0.69
CA TYR A 79 -4.87 -0.01 -0.25
C TYR A 79 -4.71 1.16 0.71
N SER A 80 -5.14 2.34 0.27
CA SER A 80 -4.72 3.61 0.83
C SER A 80 -5.89 4.47 1.24
N ARG A 81 -5.68 5.31 2.26
CA ARG A 81 -6.63 6.33 2.68
C ARG A 81 -6.23 7.67 2.08
N LYS A 82 -7.17 8.39 1.50
CA LYS A 82 -6.92 9.74 1.00
C LYS A 82 -6.71 10.69 2.17
N MET A 83 -5.53 11.31 2.23
CA MET A 83 -5.21 12.30 3.24
C MET A 83 -5.92 13.63 2.96
N GLY A 84 -6.24 14.38 4.01
CA GLY A 84 -6.82 15.72 3.90
C GLY A 84 -8.28 15.76 3.44
N THR A 85 -8.98 14.62 3.42
CA THR A 85 -10.44 14.58 3.23
C THR A 85 -11.15 14.88 4.56
N PRO A 86 -12.37 15.43 4.54
CA PRO A 86 -13.19 15.57 5.75
C PRO A 86 -13.32 14.24 6.53
N GLU A 87 -13.38 14.35 7.86
CA GLU A 87 -13.43 13.19 8.77
C GLU A 87 -14.68 12.32 8.60
N ASP A 88 -15.71 12.75 7.90
CA ASP A 88 -16.91 11.93 7.63
C ASP A 88 -16.84 11.20 6.29
N VAL A 89 -15.90 11.54 5.40
CA VAL A 89 -15.79 10.97 4.05
C VAL A 89 -15.01 9.66 4.06
N HIS A 90 -13.83 9.64 4.68
CA HIS A 90 -12.91 8.49 4.69
C HIS A 90 -12.81 7.79 3.33
N ALA A 91 -12.17 8.43 2.34
CA ALA A 91 -12.08 7.86 1.00
C ALA A 91 -10.90 6.88 0.87
N TRP A 92 -11.19 5.68 0.35
CA TRP A 92 -10.24 4.60 0.19
C TRP A 92 -9.94 4.34 -1.29
N TYR A 93 -8.66 4.12 -1.60
CA TYR A 93 -8.16 3.99 -2.95
C TYR A 93 -7.25 2.77 -3.09
N LEU A 94 -7.24 2.16 -4.27
CA LEU A 94 -6.15 1.32 -4.72
C LEU A 94 -5.15 2.23 -5.44
N SER A 95 -4.01 2.48 -4.80
CA SER A 95 -2.94 3.31 -5.33
C SER A 95 -1.89 2.43 -5.98
N ALA A 96 -1.50 2.77 -7.21
CA ALA A 96 -0.42 2.10 -7.93
C ALA A 96 0.81 3.00 -7.97
N HIS A 97 1.93 2.47 -7.50
CA HIS A 97 3.24 3.12 -7.55
C HIS A 97 4.09 2.43 -8.61
N ASP A 98 4.71 3.19 -9.49
CA ASP A 98 5.70 2.67 -10.42
C ASP A 98 6.92 2.14 -9.63
N PHE A 99 7.30 0.88 -9.85
CA PHE A 99 8.35 0.21 -9.06
C PHE A 99 9.75 0.82 -9.26
N GLU A 100 10.02 1.40 -10.43
CA GLU A 100 11.33 1.97 -10.75
C GLU A 100 11.50 3.38 -10.18
N THR A 101 10.45 4.18 -10.20
CA THR A 101 10.50 5.61 -9.86
C THR A 101 9.86 5.95 -8.52
N GLY A 102 9.00 5.08 -7.99
CA GLY A 102 8.19 5.32 -6.79
C GLY A 102 7.05 6.31 -7.00
N ALA A 103 6.85 6.83 -8.21
CA ALA A 103 5.78 7.77 -8.51
C ALA A 103 4.41 7.09 -8.45
N VAL A 104 3.40 7.80 -7.94
CA VAL A 104 2.00 7.32 -8.02
C VAL A 104 1.56 7.45 -9.48
N SER A 105 1.37 6.31 -10.15
CA SER A 105 0.94 6.28 -11.54
C SER A 105 -0.57 6.39 -11.67
N SER A 106 -1.33 5.87 -10.70
CA SER A 106 -2.79 5.96 -10.65
C SER A 106 -3.35 5.75 -9.25
N GLU A 107 -4.56 6.27 -9.02
CA GLU A 107 -5.38 6.01 -7.84
C GLU A 107 -6.80 5.65 -8.30
N LEU A 108 -7.27 4.45 -7.96
CA LEU A 108 -8.64 4.00 -8.22
C LEU A 108 -9.47 4.11 -6.95
N PHE A 109 -10.56 4.87 -6.98
CA PHE A 109 -11.50 4.94 -5.86
C PHE A 109 -12.14 3.57 -5.61
N VAL A 110 -12.10 3.11 -4.36
CA VAL A 110 -12.63 1.82 -3.93
C VAL A 110 -13.94 2.00 -3.17
N ALA A 111 -13.90 2.79 -2.11
CA ALA A 111 -15.00 2.92 -1.15
C ALA A 111 -14.86 4.20 -0.32
N SER A 112 -15.92 4.55 0.39
CA SER A 112 -15.96 5.66 1.36
C SER A 112 -16.59 5.18 2.66
N GLY A 113 -16.14 5.77 3.78
CA GLY A 113 -16.65 5.52 5.12
C GLY A 113 -15.69 4.74 6.01
N GLU A 114 -15.85 4.91 7.33
CA GLU A 114 -14.96 4.34 8.35
C GLU A 114 -14.84 2.82 8.26
N ARG A 115 -15.93 2.16 7.89
CA ARG A 115 -16.07 0.71 7.88
C ARG A 115 -15.43 0.04 6.67
N ALA A 116 -14.95 0.82 5.70
CA ALA A 116 -14.11 0.37 4.61
C ALA A 116 -12.61 0.35 4.98
N ASP A 117 -12.25 0.70 6.21
CA ASP A 117 -10.88 0.54 6.71
C ASP A 117 -10.41 -0.92 6.66
N ASN A 118 -9.16 -1.12 6.21
CA ASN A 118 -8.42 -2.38 6.26
C ASN A 118 -7.28 -2.18 7.29
N PRO A 119 -7.48 -2.58 8.55
CA PRO A 119 -6.51 -2.34 9.61
C PRO A 119 -5.40 -3.38 9.58
N MET A 120 -4.37 -3.13 8.77
CA MET A 120 -3.16 -3.96 8.70
C MET A 120 -3.43 -5.43 8.30
N LEU A 121 -4.51 -5.70 7.55
CA LEU A 121 -4.79 -7.00 6.92
C LEU A 121 -4.12 -7.06 5.54
N SER A 122 -4.55 -7.92 4.63
CA SER A 122 -4.03 -7.99 3.25
C SER A 122 -5.01 -7.42 2.22
N ILE A 123 -4.45 -7.00 1.08
CA ILE A 123 -5.13 -7.10 -0.21
C ILE A 123 -4.51 -8.26 -0.98
N ASP A 124 -5.34 -8.99 -1.73
CA ASP A 124 -4.89 -10.16 -2.47
C ASP A 124 -5.46 -10.11 -3.89
N PHE A 125 -4.58 -10.34 -4.86
CA PHE A 125 -4.93 -10.40 -6.27
C PHE A 125 -5.13 -11.86 -6.67
N MET A 126 -6.29 -12.14 -7.24
CA MET A 126 -6.75 -13.43 -7.71
C MET A 126 -6.75 -13.46 -9.25
N PRO A 127 -6.79 -14.66 -9.88
CA PRO A 127 -7.01 -14.77 -11.32
C PRO A 127 -8.24 -13.98 -11.79
N GLU A 128 -8.31 -13.71 -13.09
CA GLU A 128 -9.40 -12.96 -13.73
C GLU A 128 -9.51 -11.49 -13.26
N ASN A 129 -8.37 -10.86 -12.96
CA ASN A 129 -8.28 -9.43 -12.60
C ASN A 129 -9.13 -9.05 -11.37
N VAL A 130 -9.20 -9.94 -10.38
CA VAL A 130 -9.95 -9.72 -9.14
C VAL A 130 -9.00 -9.38 -8.00
N MET A 131 -9.27 -8.28 -7.29
CA MET A 131 -8.66 -7.98 -5.99
C MET A 131 -9.68 -8.20 -4.89
N VAL A 132 -9.28 -8.89 -3.82
CA VAL A 132 -10.09 -9.08 -2.61
C VAL A 132 -9.39 -8.43 -1.43
N SER A 133 -10.16 -7.79 -0.55
CA SER A 133 -9.67 -7.13 0.65
C SER A 133 -10.61 -7.38 1.82
N GLY A 134 -10.06 -7.75 2.98
CA GLY A 134 -10.79 -7.72 4.24
C GLY A 134 -10.91 -6.28 4.74
N VAL A 135 -12.11 -5.87 5.14
CA VAL A 135 -12.34 -4.58 5.79
C VAL A 135 -13.11 -4.78 7.09
N ARG A 136 -13.18 -3.74 7.93
CA ARG A 136 -13.87 -3.82 9.24
C ARG A 136 -15.30 -4.36 9.15
N ASN A 137 -15.99 -4.18 8.02
CA ASN A 137 -17.37 -4.62 7.84
C ASN A 137 -17.56 -5.77 6.84
N GLY A 138 -16.53 -6.57 6.57
CA GLY A 138 -16.62 -7.76 5.72
C GLY A 138 -15.54 -7.80 4.65
N ILE A 139 -15.95 -8.00 3.40
CA ILE A 139 -15.06 -8.22 2.27
C ILE A 139 -15.39 -7.22 1.16
N LEU A 140 -14.37 -6.57 0.61
CA LEU A 140 -14.43 -5.81 -0.63
C LEU A 140 -13.85 -6.62 -1.77
N ILE A 141 -14.49 -6.52 -2.94
CA ILE A 141 -14.03 -7.12 -4.18
C ILE A 141 -13.96 -6.01 -5.24
N LEU A 142 -12.84 -5.91 -5.92
CA LEU A 142 -12.66 -5.10 -7.12
C LEU A 142 -12.36 -6.04 -8.28
N SER A 143 -12.98 -5.80 -9.42
CA SER A 143 -12.74 -6.57 -10.63
C SER A 143 -12.74 -5.64 -11.84
N ASP A 144 -11.82 -5.87 -12.78
CA ASP A 144 -11.98 -5.28 -14.10
C ASP A 144 -13.19 -5.91 -14.81
N SER A 145 -13.94 -5.09 -15.55
CA SER A 145 -15.21 -5.44 -16.19
C SER A 145 -15.08 -6.35 -17.42
N SER A 146 -13.91 -6.93 -17.68
CA SER A 146 -13.71 -7.86 -18.81
C SER A 146 -14.39 -9.22 -18.64
N VAL A 147 -15.08 -9.48 -17.53
CA VAL A 147 -15.92 -10.68 -17.38
C VAL A 147 -17.32 -10.41 -17.95
N GLN A 148 -17.41 -10.32 -19.28
CA GLN A 148 -18.62 -10.77 -19.97
C GLN A 148 -18.37 -12.21 -20.44
N LYS A 149 -19.01 -13.15 -19.77
CA LYS A 149 -19.21 -14.50 -20.29
C LYS A 149 -20.34 -14.50 -21.31
#